data_AF-A0A3D3QLV6-F1
#
_entry.id   AF-A0A3D3QLV6-F1
#
_cell.length_a   1.000
_cell.length_b   1.000
_cell.length_c   1.000
_cell.angle_alpha   90.00
_cell.angle_beta   90.00
_cell.angle_gamma   90.00
#
_symmetry.space_group_name_H-M   'P 1'
#
loop_
_entity.id
_entity.type
_entity.pdbx_description
1 polymer ?
#
loop_
_entity_poly.entity_id
_entity_poly.type
_entity_poly.pdbx_seq_one_letter_code
_entity_poly.pdbx_strand_id
1 'polypeptide(L)'
;GANYGLHPAPRGVVHPAGEWNHIRIVVNEDQIEHWLNGEKVVEYVIRSPEWTELVAASKFSQWPAYGQASEGHIGLQDHGDPVWYRNIKVREIR
;
A
#
# COMPACT_ATOMS: atom_id res chain seq x y z
N GLY A 1 -0.73 -1.44 6.23
CA GLY A 1 -0.02 -0.26 6.75
C GLY A 1 1.18 0.02 5.88
N ALA A 2 2.26 -0.73 6.10
CA ALA A 2 3.48 -0.64 5.28
C ALA A 2 3.20 -0.82 3.78
N ASN A 3 4.04 -0.22 2.94
CA ASN A 3 4.25 -0.70 1.58
C ASN A 3 5.20 -1.91 1.67
N TYR A 4 4.63 -3.09 1.53
CA TYR A 4 5.23 -4.34 1.97
C TYR A 4 6.62 -4.59 1.34
N GLY A 5 7.65 -4.66 2.18
CA GLY A 5 9.03 -4.89 1.77
C GLY A 5 9.77 -3.66 1.23
N LEU A 6 9.14 -2.48 1.22
CA LEU A 6 9.71 -1.25 0.65
C LEU A 6 9.70 -0.09 1.65
N HIS A 7 8.53 0.26 2.21
CA HIS A 7 8.40 1.36 3.16
C HIS A 7 7.70 0.90 4.44
N PRO A 8 8.33 1.05 5.62
CA PRO A 8 7.72 0.66 6.88
C PRO A 8 6.57 1.59 7.26
N ALA A 9 5.63 1.09 8.05
CA ALA A 9 4.65 1.93 8.74
C ALA A 9 5.03 2.07 10.23
N PRO A 10 4.69 3.20 10.88
CA PRO A 10 4.89 3.38 12.31
C PRO A 10 4.11 2.35 13.13
N ARG A 11 4.61 2.08 14.35
CA ARG A 11 3.93 1.24 15.34
C ARG A 11 2.84 2.04 16.06
N GLY A 12 1.86 1.35 16.63
CA GLY A 12 0.85 1.94 17.53
C GLY A 12 -0.39 2.52 16.84
N VAL A 13 -0.40 2.65 15.52
CA VAL A 13 -1.57 3.13 14.76
C VAL A 13 -2.62 2.03 14.58
N VAL A 14 -2.20 0.76 14.55
CA VAL A 14 -3.07 -0.39 14.28
C VAL A 14 -3.85 -0.81 15.53
N HIS A 15 -5.15 -1.08 15.37
CA HIS A 15 -5.95 -1.72 16.42
C HIS A 15 -5.58 -3.20 16.60
N PRO A 16 -5.79 -3.79 17.77
CA PRO A 16 -5.59 -5.22 18.01
C PRO A 16 -6.35 -6.14 17.03
N ALA A 17 -5.88 -7.39 16.91
CA ALA A 17 -6.58 -8.40 16.11
C ALA A 17 -8.00 -8.64 16.64
N GLY A 18 -8.98 -8.73 15.73
CA GLY A 18 -10.40 -8.81 16.06
C GLY A 18 -11.13 -7.46 16.07
N GLU A 19 -10.39 -6.35 16.07
CA GLU A 19 -10.95 -5.01 15.92
C GLU A 19 -10.89 -4.52 14.46
N TRP A 20 -11.85 -3.68 14.10
CA TRP A 20 -11.90 -3.08 12.76
C TRP A 20 -10.85 -1.98 12.62
N ASN A 21 -10.01 -2.11 11.60
CA ASN A 21 -9.14 -1.03 11.14
C ASN A 21 -9.76 -0.36 9.90
N HIS A 22 -9.57 0.94 9.77
CA HIS A 22 -9.93 1.70 8.58
C HIS A 22 -8.68 1.98 7.74
N ILE A 23 -8.66 1.53 6.50
CA ILE A 23 -7.55 1.74 5.56
C ILE A 23 -8.02 2.62 4.43
N ARG A 24 -7.19 3.58 4.03
CA ARG A 24 -7.36 4.36 2.81
C ARG A 24 -6.03 4.39 2.04
N ILE A 25 -6.10 4.13 0.75
CA ILE A 25 -4.98 4.30 -0.17
C ILE A 25 -5.37 5.44 -1.11
N VAL A 26 -4.47 6.41 -1.28
CA VAL A 26 -4.62 7.50 -2.24
C VAL A 26 -3.54 7.33 -3.29
N VAL A 27 -3.96 7.27 -4.55
CA VAL A 27 -3.08 7.28 -5.72
C VAL A 27 -3.43 8.52 -6.50
N ASN A 28 -2.50 9.48 -6.56
CA ASN A 28 -2.66 10.72 -7.30
C ASN A 28 -1.46 10.87 -8.22
N GLU A 29 -1.64 10.56 -9.51
CA GLU A 29 -0.55 10.38 -10.46
C GLU A 29 0.48 9.38 -9.91
N ASP A 30 1.73 9.84 -9.70
CA ASP A 30 2.81 9.02 -9.17
C ASP A 30 2.90 9.07 -7.64
N GLN A 31 2.17 9.98 -6.98
CA GLN A 31 2.18 10.15 -5.53
C GLN A 31 1.22 9.16 -4.87
N ILE A 32 1.77 8.32 -3.97
CA ILE A 32 1.02 7.31 -3.23
C ILE A 32 1.04 7.62 -1.74
N GLU A 33 -0.13 7.51 -1.10
CA GLU A 33 -0.27 7.59 0.35
C GLU A 33 -1.02 6.39 0.90
N HIS A 34 -0.54 5.84 2.01
CA HIS A 34 -1.31 4.91 2.83
C HIS A 34 -1.75 5.60 4.11
N TRP A 35 -3.02 5.41 4.45
CA TRP A 35 -3.64 5.89 5.66
C TRP A 35 -4.20 4.71 6.46
N LEU A 36 -4.00 4.74 7.76
CA LEU A 36 -4.51 3.74 8.70
C LEU A 36 -5.15 4.46 9.88
N ASN A 37 -6.41 4.17 10.16
CA ASN A 37 -7.19 4.73 11.26
C ASN A 37 -7.18 6.28 11.31
N GLY A 38 -7.11 6.92 10.13
CA GLY A 38 -7.10 8.38 10.00
C GLY A 38 -5.71 9.02 9.98
N GLU A 39 -4.65 8.25 10.22
CA GLU A 39 -3.26 8.73 10.20
C GLU A 39 -2.56 8.34 8.90
N LYS A 40 -1.83 9.28 8.29
CA LYS A 40 -0.94 8.97 7.16
C LYS A 40 0.27 8.21 7.68
N VAL A 41 0.46 6.98 7.20
CA VAL A 41 1.48 6.06 7.71
C VAL A 41 2.61 5.78 6.73
N VAL A 42 2.38 6.00 5.43
CA VAL A 42 3.37 5.83 4.35
C VAL A 42 3.08 6.85 3.26
N GLU A 43 4.14 7.40 2.66
CA GLU A 43 4.09 8.30 1.51
C GLU A 43 5.31 8.05 0.61
N TYR A 44 5.10 7.95 -0.71
CA TYR A 44 6.18 7.77 -1.68
C TYR A 44 5.74 8.17 -3.10
N VAL A 45 6.72 8.41 -3.98
CA VAL A 45 6.51 8.61 -5.41
C VAL A 45 6.88 7.33 -6.14
N ILE A 46 5.92 6.67 -6.79
CA ILE A 46 6.19 5.48 -7.61
C ILE A 46 6.95 5.90 -8.88
N ARG A 47 7.76 5.00 -9.45
CA ARG A 47 8.58 5.26 -10.67
C ARG A 47 9.64 6.37 -10.55
N SER A 48 9.82 6.98 -9.38
CA SER A 48 10.94 7.90 -9.16
C SER A 48 12.29 7.16 -9.20
N PRO A 49 13.42 7.87 -9.32
CA PRO A 49 14.75 7.28 -9.17
C PRO A 49 14.91 6.53 -7.83
N GLU A 50 14.41 7.12 -6.73
CA GLU A 50 14.45 6.53 -5.39
C GLU A 50 13.61 5.24 -5.31
N TRP A 51 12.42 5.24 -5.91
CA TRP A 51 11.59 4.03 -6.02
C TRP A 51 12.31 2.92 -6.80
N THR A 52 12.94 3.29 -7.91
CA THR A 52 13.64 2.35 -8.78
C THR A 52 14.81 1.68 -8.08
N GLU A 53 15.63 2.46 -7.36
CA GLU A 53 16.72 1.94 -6.54
C GLU A 53 16.21 1.05 -5.42
N LEU A 54 15.14 1.46 -4.72
CA LEU A 54 14.55 0.71 -3.63
C LEU A 54 14.00 -0.66 -4.10
N VAL A 55 13.31 -0.70 -5.25
CA VAL A 55 12.82 -1.95 -5.83
C VAL A 55 13.98 -2.85 -6.24
N ALA A 56 15.03 -2.30 -6.87
CA ALA A 56 16.22 -3.05 -7.27
C ALA A 56 16.97 -3.66 -6.07
N ALA A 57 16.96 -2.99 -4.92
CA ALA A 57 17.56 -3.49 -3.67
C ALA A 57 16.65 -4.47 -2.89
N SER A 58 15.40 -4.68 -3.33
CA SER A 58 14.41 -5.51 -2.64
C SER A 58 14.26 -6.91 -3.24
N LYS A 59 13.42 -7.73 -2.60
CA LYS A 59 13.00 -9.03 -3.14
C LYS A 59 12.18 -8.94 -4.44
N PHE A 60 11.72 -7.75 -4.81
CA PHE A 60 10.95 -7.53 -6.04
C PHE A 60 11.84 -7.27 -7.27
N SER A 61 13.16 -7.17 -7.10
CA SER A 61 14.13 -6.97 -8.18
C SER A 61 14.05 -8.01 -9.31
N GLN A 62 13.61 -9.22 -9.00
CA GLN A 62 13.34 -10.28 -9.98
C GLN A 62 12.19 -9.97 -10.94
N TRP A 63 11.35 -8.96 -10.67
CA TRP A 63 10.14 -8.63 -11.44
C TRP A 63 10.28 -7.25 -12.10
N PRO A 64 10.79 -7.18 -13.35
CA PRO A 64 11.10 -5.90 -14.00
C PRO A 64 9.91 -4.94 -14.15
N ALA A 65 8.68 -5.46 -14.18
CA ALA A 65 7.46 -4.68 -14.31
C ALA A 65 6.84 -4.24 -12.96
N TYR A 66 7.47 -4.57 -11.82
CA TYR A 66 6.92 -4.26 -10.50
C TYR A 66 6.75 -2.74 -10.32
N GLY A 67 5.51 -2.31 -10.07
CA GLY A 67 5.17 -0.90 -9.85
C GLY A 67 5.28 0.00 -11.08
N GLN A 68 5.38 -0.56 -12.30
CA GLN A 68 5.55 0.23 -13.53
C GLN A 68 4.22 0.55 -14.23
N ALA A 69 3.18 -0.26 -14.02
CA ALA A 69 1.87 -0.03 -14.63
C ALA A 69 1.21 1.27 -14.12
N SER A 70 0.56 1.99 -15.04
CA SER A 70 -0.21 3.21 -14.73
C SER A 70 -1.62 2.90 -14.20
N GLU A 71 -2.12 1.70 -14.48
CA GLU A 71 -3.43 1.21 -14.07
C GLU A 71 -3.40 -0.27 -13.71
N GLY A 72 -4.42 -0.73 -13.00
CA GLY A 72 -4.53 -2.13 -12.59
C GLY A 72 -5.78 -2.40 -11.76
N HIS A 73 -5.83 -3.61 -11.19
CA HIS A 73 -6.95 -4.05 -10.36
C HIS A 73 -6.66 -3.85 -8.87
N ILE A 74 -7.72 -3.64 -8.08
CA ILE A 74 -7.66 -3.70 -6.62
C ILE A 74 -7.89 -5.14 -6.19
N GLY A 75 -6.94 -5.70 -5.43
CA GLY A 75 -7.02 -7.04 -4.86
C GLY A 75 -7.15 -7.02 -3.35
N LEU A 76 -7.86 -7.99 -2.80
CA LEU A 76 -7.87 -8.31 -1.37
C LEU A 76 -7.21 -9.67 -1.19
N GLN A 77 -6.21 -9.74 -0.32
CA GLN A 77 -5.42 -10.94 -0.12
C GLN A 77 -5.59 -11.47 1.29
N ASP A 78 -5.92 -12.76 1.37
CA ASP A 78 -5.67 -13.63 2.51
C ASP A 78 -4.37 -14.43 2.26
N HIS A 79 -3.65 -14.75 3.32
CA HIS A 79 -2.47 -15.59 3.31
C HIS A 79 -2.58 -16.80 4.27
N GLY A 80 -3.78 -17.37 4.41
CA GLY A 80 -4.06 -18.58 5.19
C GLY A 80 -4.69 -18.32 6.56
N ASP A 81 -5.05 -17.08 6.88
CA ASP A 81 -5.63 -16.66 8.16
C ASP A 81 -7.00 -15.99 7.93
N PRO A 82 -8.02 -16.27 8.76
CA PRO A 82 -9.32 -15.63 8.59
C PRO A 82 -9.24 -14.09 8.60
N VAL A 83 -9.73 -13.47 7.53
CA VAL A 83 -9.77 -12.02 7.35
C VAL A 83 -11.16 -11.58 6.87
N TRP A 84 -11.63 -10.44 7.36
CA TRP A 84 -12.92 -9.85 7.01
C TRP A 84 -12.74 -8.45 6.44
N TYR A 85 -13.48 -8.15 5.37
CA TYR A 85 -13.50 -6.84 4.74
C TYR A 85 -14.94 -6.32 4.68
N ARG A 86 -15.10 -5.00 4.85
CA ARG A 86 -16.38 -4.31 4.67
C ARG A 86 -16.14 -2.86 4.27
N ASN A 87 -17.18 -2.19 3.79
CA ASN A 87 -17.15 -0.77 3.41
C ASN A 87 -16.08 -0.43 2.36
N ILE A 88 -15.83 -1.34 1.41
CA ILE A 88 -14.91 -1.12 0.30
C ILE A 88 -15.56 -0.15 -0.68
N LYS A 89 -14.92 1.00 -0.88
CA LYS A 89 -15.40 2.08 -1.75
C LYS A 89 -14.24 2.57 -2.60
N VAL A 90 -14.53 2.92 -3.84
CA VAL A 90 -13.54 3.47 -4.77
C VAL A 90 -14.06 4.82 -5.25
N ARG A 91 -13.17 5.82 -5.25
CA ARG A 91 -13.43 7.13 -5.83
C ARG A 91 -12.30 7.43 -6.79
N GLU A 92 -12.63 7.55 -8.06
CA GLU A 92 -11.70 8.05 -9.07
C GLU A 92 -11.31 9.51 -8.73
N ILE A 93 -10.02 9.80 -8.83
CA ILE A 93 -9.47 11.14 -8.63
C ILE A 93 -9.07 11.63 -10.02
N ARG A 94 -9.50 12.84 -10.38
CA ARG A 94 -9.24 13.50 -11.66
C ARG A 94 -8.35 14.70 -11.45
#